data_AF-M5BJF7-F1
#
_entry.id   AF-M5BJF7-F1
#
_cell.length_a   1.000
_cell.length_b   1.000
_cell.length_c   1.000
_cell.angle_alpha   90.00
_cell.angle_beta   90.00
_cell.angle_gamma   90.00
#
_symmetry.space_group_name_H-M   'P 1'
#
loop_
_entity.id
_entity.type
_entity.pdbx_description
1 polymer ?
#
loop_
_entity_poly.entity_id
_entity_poly.type
_entity_poly.pdbx_seq_one_letter_code
_entity_poly.pdbx_strand_id
1 'polypeptide(L)'
;MVNTGNGYLNITLDRTPWRGLEYKGGLMTSWNKFCFTGGYFVANVSLPGRSDVYGLWPAVWAMGNLGRAGYGASLDGMWPYTYDTCDVGTLPNQTRPDGTPINATINGDPGKEGVLSYLPGQRLSACTCSGESHPGPKRPDGTFVGRAAPEIDVIEAQVDAGTRIGHVSMSGQWAPYNYGYEWFNTSDNFITHQPGLKLNTYVGGAYQQTTSVLVDTDQRCYVESGGCFSVYGFEYKRGYDGYITWVSDDKPAWTLRGAGMGADERVELGPRPVPMEPMYMILNLGISPNFGAIDFDNLVFPTTMLIDWVRVYQPRDARNIGCDPPDYPTAEYINTYIEAYTNANLTTWVDDYKQVIPKNRLVDNCT
;
A
#
# COMPACT_ATOMS: atom_id res chain seq x y z
N MET A 1 21.75 3.00 0.34
CA MET A 1 22.47 3.36 1.59
C MET A 1 21.59 4.30 2.41
N VAL A 2 21.57 4.21 3.74
CA VAL A 2 20.73 5.06 4.61
C VAL A 2 21.60 5.63 5.73
N ASN A 3 21.63 6.94 5.91
CA ASN A 3 22.33 7.61 7.00
C ASN A 3 21.63 8.93 7.37
N THR A 4 22.11 9.60 8.41
CA THR A 4 21.78 10.99 8.70
C THR A 4 23.01 11.86 8.47
N GLY A 5 22.80 13.07 7.94
CA GLY A 5 23.86 14.02 7.65
C GLY A 5 23.30 15.38 7.28
N ASN A 6 23.98 16.46 7.67
CA ASN A 6 23.58 17.85 7.39
C ASN A 6 22.16 18.20 7.86
N GLY A 7 21.66 17.53 8.91
CA GLY A 7 20.31 17.75 9.46
C GLY A 7 19.20 16.92 8.81
N TYR A 8 19.52 16.08 7.81
CA TYR A 8 18.53 15.30 7.06
C TYR A 8 18.76 13.80 7.20
N LEU A 9 17.69 13.03 6.97
CA LEU A 9 17.78 11.63 6.60
C LEU A 9 18.11 11.53 5.10
N ASN A 10 19.17 10.80 4.78
CA ASN A 10 19.65 10.58 3.41
C ASN A 10 19.36 9.14 2.99
N ILE A 11 18.58 8.95 1.93
CA ILE A 11 18.34 7.65 1.30
C ILE A 11 18.94 7.66 -0.10
N THR A 12 20.06 6.96 -0.24
CA THR A 12 20.88 6.97 -1.46
C THR A 12 20.71 5.70 -2.27
N LEU A 13 20.55 5.85 -3.58
CA LEU A 13 20.62 4.81 -4.59
C LEU A 13 21.91 4.99 -5.40
N ASP A 14 22.64 3.89 -5.57
CA ASP A 14 23.93 3.90 -6.24
C ASP A 14 24.08 2.70 -7.19
N ARG A 15 24.86 2.89 -8.26
CA ARG A 15 25.19 1.84 -9.23
C ARG A 15 26.35 0.99 -8.71
N THR A 16 26.09 0.32 -7.60
CA THR A 16 27.02 -0.60 -6.95
C THR A 16 26.43 -2.02 -7.00
N PRO A 17 27.06 -2.96 -7.73
CA PRO A 17 26.61 -4.35 -7.76
C PRO A 17 26.50 -4.96 -6.37
N TRP A 18 25.34 -5.55 -6.06
CA TRP A 18 25.05 -6.08 -4.74
C TRP A 18 24.04 -7.23 -4.82
N ARG A 19 24.42 -8.41 -4.29
CA ARG A 19 23.55 -9.61 -4.21
C ARG A 19 22.86 -9.98 -5.54
N GLY A 20 23.60 -9.90 -6.66
CA GLY A 20 23.09 -10.25 -7.99
C GLY A 20 22.28 -9.16 -8.68
N LEU A 21 22.17 -7.97 -8.09
CA LEU A 21 21.55 -6.78 -8.69
C LEU A 21 22.61 -5.72 -9.02
N GLU A 22 22.35 -4.89 -10.01
CA GLU A 22 23.28 -3.84 -10.46
C GLU A 22 23.27 -2.56 -9.60
N TYR A 23 22.16 -2.34 -8.88
CA TYR A 23 21.92 -1.13 -8.10
C TYR A 23 21.68 -1.47 -6.63
N LYS A 24 22.11 -0.57 -5.75
CA LYS A 24 21.95 -0.70 -4.31
C LYS A 24 21.23 0.53 -3.75
N GLY A 25 19.97 0.35 -3.38
CA GLY A 25 19.12 1.39 -2.80
C GLY A 25 19.13 1.43 -1.26
N GLY A 26 18.13 2.09 -0.70
CA GLY A 26 17.85 2.12 0.73
C GLY A 26 16.35 2.08 0.99
N LEU A 27 15.95 1.32 2.00
CA LEU A 27 14.60 1.29 2.55
C LEU A 27 14.73 1.40 4.07
N MET A 28 13.99 2.34 4.65
CA MET A 28 13.85 2.50 6.10
C MET A 28 12.39 2.30 6.47
N THR A 29 12.15 1.65 7.60
CA THR A 29 10.80 1.34 8.07
C THR A 29 10.69 1.44 9.58
N SER A 30 9.50 1.83 10.06
CA SER A 30 9.12 1.79 11.47
C SER A 30 8.42 0.49 11.87
N TRP A 31 8.41 -0.54 11.01
CA TRP A 31 7.74 -1.82 11.25
C TRP A 31 8.00 -2.37 12.65
N ASN A 32 6.93 -2.70 13.36
CA ASN A 32 6.92 -3.20 14.72
C ASN A 32 7.71 -2.34 15.76
N LYS A 33 7.90 -1.05 15.49
CA LYS A 33 8.56 -0.08 16.38
C LYS A 33 7.67 1.12 16.67
N PHE A 34 7.12 1.70 15.61
CA PHE A 34 6.13 2.77 15.70
C PHE A 34 5.07 2.51 14.65
N CYS A 35 3.83 2.41 15.12
CA CYS A 35 2.65 2.31 14.28
C CYS A 35 1.60 3.31 14.77
N PHE A 36 0.70 3.68 13.86
CA PHE A 36 -0.37 4.61 14.11
C PHE A 36 -1.65 4.12 13.44
N THR A 37 -2.78 4.60 13.97
CA THR A 37 -4.12 4.16 13.56
C THR A 37 -5.00 5.40 13.44
N GLY A 38 -5.26 5.84 12.21
CA GLY A 38 -5.84 7.15 11.90
C GLY A 38 -4.85 8.30 12.14
N GLY A 39 -5.19 9.48 11.62
CA GLY A 39 -4.41 10.71 11.79
C GLY A 39 -3.68 11.13 10.51
N TYR A 40 -2.67 11.99 10.66
CA TYR A 40 -1.94 12.64 9.57
C TYR A 40 -0.47 12.23 9.57
N PHE A 41 -0.05 11.47 8.55
CA PHE A 41 1.34 11.12 8.28
C PHE A 41 1.89 12.05 7.20
N VAL A 42 2.96 12.77 7.52
CA VAL A 42 3.53 13.82 6.66
C VAL A 42 5.05 13.85 6.74
N ALA A 43 5.69 14.13 5.60
CA ALA A 43 7.13 14.29 5.46
C ALA A 43 7.48 15.53 4.64
N ASN A 44 8.62 16.14 4.95
CA ASN A 44 9.22 17.21 4.15
C ASN A 44 10.39 16.64 3.35
N VAL A 45 10.26 16.62 2.02
CA VAL A 45 11.10 15.81 1.14
C VAL A 45 11.74 16.68 0.04
N SER A 46 13.03 16.48 -0.19
CA SER A 46 13.69 16.88 -1.44
C SER A 46 13.90 15.63 -2.29
N LEU A 47 13.26 15.59 -3.46
CA LEU A 47 13.27 14.42 -4.34
C LEU A 47 14.66 14.20 -4.94
N PRO A 48 15.07 12.95 -5.20
CA PRO A 48 16.39 12.66 -5.75
C PRO A 48 16.50 13.06 -7.23
N GLY A 49 17.73 13.25 -7.70
CA GLY A 49 18.00 13.48 -9.11
C GLY A 49 17.51 14.84 -9.60
N ARG A 50 17.25 14.92 -10.91
CA ARG A 50 16.70 16.08 -11.60
C ARG A 50 15.21 15.90 -11.87
N SER A 51 14.45 16.99 -11.85
CA SER A 51 13.01 17.00 -12.12
C SER A 51 12.64 16.70 -13.59
N ASP A 52 13.61 16.66 -14.50
CA ASP A 52 13.43 16.43 -15.94
C ASP A 52 14.05 15.11 -16.44
N VAL A 53 14.52 14.24 -15.52
CA VAL A 53 15.12 12.93 -15.81
C VAL A 53 14.30 11.82 -15.16
N TYR A 54 13.77 10.90 -15.96
CA TYR A 54 12.91 9.80 -15.50
C TYR A 54 13.68 8.53 -15.15
N GLY A 55 13.08 7.69 -14.31
CA GLY A 55 13.60 6.35 -13.97
C GLY A 55 13.88 6.09 -12.49
N LEU A 56 13.88 7.12 -11.64
CA LEU A 56 13.94 6.93 -10.19
C LEU A 56 12.54 6.69 -9.62
N TRP A 57 12.46 5.92 -8.52
CA TRP A 57 11.24 5.68 -7.76
C TRP A 57 11.48 5.94 -6.26
N PRO A 58 11.52 7.22 -5.85
CA PRO A 58 11.40 7.62 -4.44
C PRO A 58 9.97 7.41 -3.94
N ALA A 59 9.83 6.82 -2.75
CA ALA A 59 8.53 6.62 -2.13
C ALA A 59 8.52 6.89 -0.63
N VAL A 60 7.38 7.42 -0.17
CA VAL A 60 7.00 7.55 1.24
C VAL A 60 5.60 6.97 1.35
N TRP A 61 5.40 6.01 2.23
CA TRP A 61 4.17 5.24 2.28
C TRP A 61 3.99 4.54 3.62
N ALA A 62 2.82 3.98 3.85
CA ALA A 62 2.50 3.24 5.06
C ALA A 62 1.83 1.91 4.73
N MET A 63 2.11 0.91 5.56
CA MET A 63 1.54 -0.43 5.42
C MET A 63 1.05 -0.97 6.77
N GLY A 64 0.00 -1.80 6.78
CA GLY A 64 -0.47 -2.48 7.99
C GLY A 64 0.55 -3.44 8.60
N ASN A 65 0.68 -3.44 9.93
CA ASN A 65 1.79 -4.08 10.67
C ASN A 65 1.83 -5.62 10.59
N LEU A 66 0.72 -6.27 10.23
CA LEU A 66 0.68 -7.72 10.05
C LEU A 66 1.44 -8.21 8.81
N GLY A 67 1.84 -7.33 7.90
CA GLY A 67 2.79 -7.60 6.82
C GLY A 67 4.08 -6.79 6.99
N ARG A 68 5.18 -7.27 6.43
CA ARG A 68 6.46 -6.55 6.43
C ARG A 68 6.98 -6.39 5.00
N ALA A 69 7.11 -5.14 4.56
CA ALA A 69 7.64 -4.81 3.24
C ALA A 69 9.02 -5.45 3.03
N GLY A 70 9.18 -6.12 1.88
CA GLY A 70 10.38 -6.88 1.53
C GLY A 70 10.44 -8.32 2.06
N TYR A 71 9.37 -8.81 2.72
CA TYR A 71 9.28 -10.18 3.24
C TYR A 71 8.03 -10.88 2.70
N GLY A 72 8.18 -11.57 1.56
CA GLY A 72 7.07 -12.06 0.75
C GLY A 72 6.09 -12.97 1.50
N ALA A 73 6.57 -13.95 2.26
CA ALA A 73 5.71 -14.84 3.03
C ALA A 73 4.81 -14.08 4.04
N SER A 74 5.27 -12.96 4.60
CA SER A 74 4.44 -12.13 5.48
C SER A 74 3.33 -11.38 4.73
N LEU A 75 3.53 -11.10 3.44
CA LEU A 75 2.62 -10.34 2.58
C LEU A 75 1.64 -11.25 1.80
N ASP A 76 1.99 -12.52 1.62
CA ASP A 76 1.21 -13.50 0.87
C ASP A 76 -0.19 -13.72 1.48
N GLY A 77 -1.23 -13.36 0.72
CA GLY A 77 -2.63 -13.31 1.19
C GLY A 77 -2.94 -12.23 2.23
N MET A 78 -2.04 -11.26 2.43
CA MET A 78 -2.20 -10.16 3.38
C MET A 78 -2.25 -8.80 2.70
N TRP A 79 -1.32 -8.54 1.78
CA TRP A 79 -1.29 -7.32 1.00
C TRP A 79 -2.05 -7.50 -0.32
N PRO A 80 -2.77 -6.48 -0.83
CA PRO A 80 -3.09 -5.19 -0.23
C PRO A 80 -4.49 -5.17 0.42
N TYR A 81 -4.89 -6.24 1.11
CA TYR A 81 -6.25 -6.35 1.62
C TYR A 81 -6.58 -5.25 2.64
N THR A 82 -7.77 -4.68 2.52
CA THR A 82 -8.47 -3.94 3.59
C THR A 82 -9.92 -4.39 3.55
N TYR A 83 -10.18 -5.52 4.21
CA TYR A 83 -11.44 -6.22 4.03
C TYR A 83 -11.86 -7.00 5.27
N ASP A 84 -13.12 -6.81 5.63
CA ASP A 84 -13.74 -7.36 6.83
C ASP A 84 -15.07 -8.09 6.52
N THR A 85 -15.41 -8.23 5.23
CA THR A 85 -16.62 -8.93 4.79
C THR A 85 -16.28 -10.40 4.54
N CYS A 86 -17.18 -11.31 4.96
CA CYS A 86 -17.06 -12.71 4.61
C CYS A 86 -17.90 -13.03 3.36
N ASP A 87 -17.24 -12.96 2.21
CA ASP A 87 -17.80 -13.31 0.89
C ASP A 87 -16.70 -13.80 -0.07
N VAL A 88 -17.03 -13.87 -1.36
CA VAL A 88 -16.13 -14.38 -2.42
C VAL A 88 -14.81 -13.60 -2.53
N GLY A 89 -14.76 -12.35 -2.07
CA GLY A 89 -13.55 -11.54 -2.06
C GLY A 89 -12.41 -12.11 -1.19
N THR A 90 -12.76 -12.98 -0.24
CA THR A 90 -11.80 -13.66 0.63
C THR A 90 -11.17 -14.89 0.00
N LEU A 91 -11.70 -15.36 -1.14
CA LEU A 91 -11.27 -16.59 -1.81
C LEU A 91 -10.20 -16.31 -2.88
N PRO A 92 -9.42 -17.34 -3.28
CA PRO A 92 -8.47 -17.22 -4.37
C PRO A 92 -9.11 -16.63 -5.64
N ASN A 93 -8.41 -15.70 -6.26
CA ASN A 93 -8.83 -14.98 -7.48
C ASN A 93 -10.19 -14.27 -7.39
N GLN A 94 -10.75 -14.09 -6.18
CA GLN A 94 -12.12 -13.63 -5.98
C GLN A 94 -13.16 -14.53 -6.67
N THR A 95 -12.92 -15.84 -6.65
CA THR A 95 -13.81 -16.84 -7.27
C THR A 95 -14.10 -18.00 -6.32
N ARG A 96 -15.31 -18.54 -6.42
CA ARG A 96 -15.73 -19.80 -5.80
C ARG A 96 -15.16 -20.99 -6.57
N PRO A 97 -15.17 -22.20 -5.98
CA PRO A 97 -14.70 -23.41 -6.68
C PRO A 97 -15.40 -23.72 -8.01
N ASP A 98 -16.62 -23.22 -8.21
CA ASP A 98 -17.36 -23.35 -9.47
C ASP A 98 -17.01 -22.27 -10.53
N GLY A 99 -16.08 -21.37 -10.21
CA GLY A 99 -15.65 -20.26 -11.08
C GLY A 99 -16.52 -19.00 -11.00
N THR A 100 -17.48 -18.92 -10.07
CA THR A 100 -18.33 -17.73 -9.90
C THR A 100 -17.73 -16.71 -8.91
N PRO A 101 -18.02 -15.41 -9.04
CA PRO A 101 -18.77 -14.78 -10.13
C PRO A 101 -17.97 -14.75 -11.44
N ILE A 102 -18.65 -15.00 -12.56
CA ILE A 102 -18.02 -14.98 -13.89
C ILE A 102 -17.34 -13.62 -14.20
N ASN A 103 -17.87 -12.55 -13.64
CA ASN A 103 -17.33 -11.20 -13.81
C ASN A 103 -15.96 -11.01 -13.13
N ALA A 104 -15.54 -11.90 -12.22
CA ALA A 104 -14.18 -11.90 -11.69
C ALA A 104 -13.17 -12.63 -12.60
N THR A 105 -13.64 -13.31 -13.66
CA THR A 105 -12.78 -14.05 -14.60
C THR A 105 -12.62 -13.35 -15.95
N ILE A 106 -13.22 -12.17 -16.11
CA ILE A 106 -13.21 -11.39 -17.36
C ILE A 106 -12.98 -9.91 -17.07
N ASN A 107 -12.50 -9.18 -18.06
CA ASN A 107 -12.32 -7.71 -18.03
C ASN A 107 -11.43 -7.19 -16.88
N GLY A 108 -10.64 -8.06 -16.27
CA GLY A 108 -9.57 -7.74 -15.33
C GLY A 108 -8.25 -7.46 -16.03
N ASP A 109 -7.16 -8.08 -15.56
CA ASP A 109 -5.80 -7.85 -16.07
C ASP A 109 -5.58 -8.50 -17.44
N PRO A 110 -5.31 -7.73 -18.52
CA PRO A 110 -5.05 -8.28 -19.85
C PRO A 110 -3.80 -9.18 -19.90
N GLY A 111 -2.81 -8.93 -19.05
CA GLY A 111 -1.60 -9.75 -18.91
C GLY A 111 -1.83 -11.09 -18.22
N LYS A 112 -3.04 -11.31 -17.68
CA LYS A 112 -3.49 -12.55 -17.02
C LYS A 112 -4.79 -13.08 -17.61
N GLU A 113 -4.93 -12.99 -18.93
CA GLU A 113 -6.10 -13.52 -19.66
C GLU A 113 -7.44 -12.91 -19.24
N GLY A 114 -7.41 -11.68 -18.70
CA GLY A 114 -8.61 -10.95 -18.29
C GLY A 114 -9.15 -11.33 -16.92
N VAL A 115 -8.47 -12.17 -16.12
CA VAL A 115 -8.90 -12.44 -14.74
C VAL A 115 -8.73 -11.21 -13.86
N LEU A 116 -9.63 -11.03 -12.90
CA LEU A 116 -9.63 -9.87 -12.03
C LEU A 116 -8.51 -9.94 -10.98
N SER A 117 -8.29 -11.11 -10.38
CA SER A 117 -7.31 -11.27 -9.31
C SER A 117 -6.48 -12.53 -9.47
N TYR A 118 -5.21 -12.43 -9.07
CA TYR A 118 -4.27 -13.53 -8.87
C TYR A 118 -3.88 -13.68 -7.39
N LEU A 119 -4.56 -12.98 -6.48
CA LEU A 119 -4.32 -13.11 -5.06
C LEU A 119 -4.78 -14.49 -4.56
N PRO A 120 -4.07 -15.09 -3.61
CA PRO A 120 -4.40 -16.42 -3.07
C PRO A 120 -5.64 -16.42 -2.15
N GLY A 121 -6.36 -15.30 -2.06
CA GLY A 121 -7.39 -15.06 -1.05
C GLY A 121 -6.82 -14.36 0.19
N GLN A 122 -7.71 -13.81 1.02
CA GLN A 122 -7.32 -13.14 2.25
C GLN A 122 -7.00 -14.20 3.32
N ARG A 123 -5.73 -14.33 3.70
CA ARG A 123 -5.23 -15.36 4.62
C ARG A 123 -5.89 -15.29 5.99
N LEU A 124 -6.08 -14.07 6.50
CA LEU A 124 -6.69 -13.79 7.80
C LEU A 124 -8.05 -13.13 7.59
N SER A 125 -8.98 -13.83 6.93
CA SER A 125 -10.27 -13.26 6.54
C SER A 125 -11.32 -13.33 7.65
N ALA A 126 -12.39 -12.54 7.48
CA ALA A 126 -13.58 -12.68 8.33
C ALA A 126 -14.29 -14.05 8.18
N CYS A 127 -13.95 -14.82 7.14
CA CYS A 127 -14.45 -16.17 6.91
C CYS A 127 -13.64 -17.27 7.61
N THR A 128 -12.54 -16.93 8.30
CA THR A 128 -11.70 -17.92 8.97
C THR A 128 -12.50 -18.75 9.97
N CYS A 129 -12.33 -20.07 9.92
CA CYS A 129 -13.01 -21.03 10.79
C CYS A 129 -12.60 -20.88 12.26
N SER A 130 -13.51 -21.19 13.19
CA SER A 130 -13.18 -21.19 14.61
C SER A 130 -12.09 -22.21 14.94
N GLY A 131 -11.11 -21.82 15.76
CA GLY A 131 -9.98 -22.67 16.15
C GLY A 131 -8.77 -22.58 15.23
N GLU A 132 -8.90 -21.94 14.08
CA GLU A 132 -7.76 -21.66 13.19
C GLU A 132 -6.89 -20.50 13.73
N SER A 133 -5.65 -20.44 13.25
CA SER A 133 -4.72 -19.36 13.61
C SER A 133 -5.17 -18.03 13.03
N HIS A 134 -5.49 -17.07 13.91
CA HIS A 134 -5.96 -15.75 13.53
C HIS A 134 -5.70 -14.76 14.68
N PRO A 135 -5.17 -13.55 14.43
CA PRO A 135 -4.83 -12.58 15.49
C PRO A 135 -6.06 -12.02 16.22
N GLY A 136 -7.27 -12.24 15.70
CA GLY A 136 -8.50 -11.62 16.19
C GLY A 136 -8.64 -10.16 15.74
N PRO A 137 -9.52 -9.38 16.39
CA PRO A 137 -10.45 -9.80 17.43
C PRO A 137 -11.56 -10.70 16.89
N LYS A 138 -12.30 -11.34 17.80
CA LYS A 138 -13.57 -12.01 17.49
C LYS A 138 -14.74 -11.10 17.80
N ARG A 139 -15.75 -11.13 16.94
CA ARG A 139 -17.07 -10.52 17.16
C ARG A 139 -17.85 -11.31 18.21
N PRO A 140 -18.91 -10.72 18.80
CA PRO A 140 -19.77 -11.41 19.76
C PRO A 140 -20.41 -12.71 19.25
N ASP A 141 -20.61 -12.82 17.94
CA ASP A 141 -21.13 -14.03 17.28
C ASP A 141 -20.07 -15.13 17.06
N GLY A 142 -18.82 -14.90 17.49
CA GLY A 142 -17.71 -15.83 17.39
C GLY A 142 -16.90 -15.73 16.08
N THR A 143 -17.35 -14.94 15.10
CA THR A 143 -16.63 -14.72 13.83
C THR A 143 -15.43 -13.81 14.01
N PHE A 144 -14.42 -13.95 13.15
CA PHE A 144 -13.25 -13.07 13.17
C PHE A 144 -13.48 -11.78 12.41
N VAL A 145 -12.90 -10.68 12.90
CA VAL A 145 -12.65 -9.49 12.06
C VAL A 145 -11.58 -9.87 11.03
N GLY A 146 -11.76 -9.52 9.76
CA GLY A 146 -10.77 -9.69 8.71
C GLY A 146 -9.57 -8.76 8.90
N ARG A 147 -8.38 -9.34 8.75
CA ARG A 147 -7.08 -8.74 9.06
C ARG A 147 -6.14 -8.86 7.87
N ALA A 148 -5.23 -7.91 7.73
CA ALA A 148 -4.45 -7.78 6.50
C ALA A 148 -3.24 -6.82 6.64
N ALA A 149 -2.58 -6.52 5.52
CA ALA A 149 -1.53 -5.52 5.39
C ALA A 149 -1.92 -4.49 4.31
N PRO A 150 -2.86 -3.57 4.60
CA PRO A 150 -3.26 -2.51 3.67
C PRO A 150 -2.15 -1.51 3.41
N GLU A 151 -2.25 -0.73 2.33
CA GLU A 151 -1.24 0.24 1.90
C GLU A 151 -1.85 1.60 1.55
N ILE A 152 -1.20 2.68 2.01
CA ILE A 152 -1.48 4.06 1.61
C ILE A 152 -0.16 4.76 1.30
N ASP A 153 -0.07 5.31 0.10
CA ASP A 153 1.12 5.98 -0.41
C ASP A 153 1.00 7.49 -0.20
N VAL A 154 1.96 8.06 0.54
CA VAL A 154 2.09 9.52 0.62
C VAL A 154 2.55 10.04 -0.73
N ILE A 155 3.64 9.47 -1.25
CA ILE A 155 4.16 9.72 -2.60
C ILE A 155 4.77 8.45 -3.17
N GLU A 156 4.55 8.26 -4.45
CA GLU A 156 5.45 7.57 -5.37
C GLU A 156 5.83 8.58 -6.46
N ALA A 157 7.03 9.15 -6.40
CA ALA A 157 7.42 10.20 -7.34
C ALA A 157 8.02 9.61 -8.62
N GLN A 158 7.70 10.24 -9.73
CA GLN A 158 8.20 9.92 -11.07
C GLN A 158 8.45 11.21 -11.85
N VAL A 159 9.16 11.10 -12.96
CA VAL A 159 9.19 12.13 -13.99
C VAL A 159 8.56 11.51 -15.23
N ASP A 160 7.59 12.20 -15.82
CA ASP A 160 6.93 11.71 -17.02
C ASP A 160 7.91 11.76 -18.22
N ALA A 161 8.06 10.64 -18.93
CA ALA A 161 9.05 10.51 -20.00
C ALA A 161 8.78 11.40 -21.22
N GLY A 162 7.52 11.76 -21.46
CA GLY A 162 7.12 12.59 -22.61
C GLY A 162 7.20 14.08 -22.32
N THR A 163 6.58 14.52 -21.23
CA THR A 163 6.49 15.93 -20.82
C THR A 163 7.73 16.40 -20.06
N ARG A 164 8.53 15.48 -19.50
CA ARG A 164 9.68 15.78 -18.63
C ARG A 164 9.29 16.61 -17.40
N ILE A 165 8.08 16.38 -16.88
CA ILE A 165 7.57 17.00 -15.67
C ILE A 165 7.54 15.97 -14.54
N GLY A 166 8.16 16.34 -13.42
CA GLY A 166 8.08 15.62 -12.16
C GLY A 166 6.67 15.64 -11.58
N HIS A 167 6.19 14.49 -11.13
CA HIS A 167 4.89 14.34 -10.47
C HIS A 167 4.95 13.24 -9.41
N VAL A 168 3.93 13.18 -8.56
CA VAL A 168 3.75 12.11 -7.57
C VAL A 168 2.43 11.41 -7.80
N SER A 169 2.45 10.08 -7.76
CA SER A 169 1.25 9.28 -7.51
C SER A 169 0.96 9.30 -6.01
N MET A 170 -0.25 9.71 -5.68
CA MET A 170 -0.81 9.69 -4.33
C MET A 170 -1.92 8.66 -4.31
N SER A 171 -1.72 7.55 -3.61
CA SER A 171 -2.53 6.35 -3.83
C SER A 171 -2.90 5.57 -2.57
N GLY A 172 -3.96 4.76 -2.72
CA GLY A 172 -4.26 3.65 -1.83
C GLY A 172 -4.34 2.36 -2.64
N GLN A 173 -3.83 1.27 -2.08
CA GLN A 173 -3.92 -0.06 -2.67
C GLN A 173 -5.00 -0.88 -1.97
N TRP A 174 -5.76 -1.63 -2.76
CA TRP A 174 -6.98 -2.26 -2.30
C TRP A 174 -7.07 -3.70 -2.81
N ALA A 175 -7.46 -4.58 -1.91
CA ALA A 175 -8.04 -5.88 -2.22
C ALA A 175 -9.21 -6.15 -1.27
N PRO A 176 -10.27 -6.85 -1.73
CA PRO A 176 -10.52 -7.32 -3.10
C PRO A 176 -10.90 -6.19 -4.07
N TYR A 177 -11.02 -6.52 -5.36
CA TYR A 177 -11.14 -5.54 -6.45
C TYR A 177 -12.56 -5.37 -6.98
N ASN A 178 -12.96 -4.13 -7.26
CA ASN A 178 -14.15 -3.85 -8.07
C ASN A 178 -14.05 -4.51 -9.45
N TYR A 179 -15.21 -4.73 -10.07
CA TYR A 179 -15.26 -5.14 -11.48
C TYR A 179 -14.47 -4.16 -12.37
N GLY A 180 -13.54 -4.67 -13.17
CA GLY A 180 -12.69 -3.86 -14.05
C GLY A 180 -11.79 -2.85 -13.34
N TYR A 181 -11.55 -3.02 -12.04
CA TYR A 181 -10.85 -2.05 -11.17
C TYR A 181 -11.58 -0.70 -11.05
N GLU A 182 -12.88 -0.65 -11.39
CA GLU A 182 -13.71 0.56 -11.41
C GLU A 182 -14.27 0.86 -10.01
N TRP A 183 -13.58 1.72 -9.26
CA TRP A 183 -14.10 2.25 -8.00
C TRP A 183 -15.14 3.36 -8.23
N PHE A 184 -15.98 3.63 -7.22
CA PHE A 184 -17.09 4.58 -7.34
C PHE A 184 -16.61 6.03 -7.16
N ASN A 185 -15.90 6.56 -8.17
CA ASN A 185 -15.30 7.89 -8.18
C ASN A 185 -16.29 9.05 -8.45
N THR A 186 -17.48 8.99 -7.88
CA THR A 186 -18.48 10.08 -7.96
C THR A 186 -17.94 11.37 -7.34
N SER A 187 -18.57 12.51 -7.62
CA SER A 187 -18.18 13.81 -7.01
C SER A 187 -18.24 13.83 -5.48
N ASP A 188 -19.01 12.92 -4.88
CA ASP A 188 -19.10 12.78 -3.42
C ASP A 188 -17.91 12.01 -2.85
N ASN A 189 -17.36 11.07 -3.63
CA ASN A 189 -16.30 10.17 -3.21
C ASN A 189 -14.90 10.62 -3.65
N PHE A 190 -14.81 11.33 -4.76
CA PHE A 190 -13.59 11.87 -5.35
C PHE A 190 -13.62 13.39 -5.30
N ILE A 191 -12.97 13.96 -4.28
CA ILE A 191 -12.96 15.41 -4.04
C ILE A 191 -11.57 15.95 -4.35
N THR A 192 -11.47 16.89 -5.27
CA THR A 192 -10.21 17.60 -5.57
C THR A 192 -10.15 18.92 -4.80
N HIS A 193 -8.96 19.26 -4.31
CA HIS A 193 -8.69 20.48 -3.53
C HIS A 193 -7.71 21.42 -4.23
N GLN A 194 -7.06 20.95 -5.30
CA GLN A 194 -6.12 21.74 -6.12
C GLN A 194 -6.47 21.61 -7.62
N PRO A 195 -6.16 22.64 -8.44
CA PRO A 195 -6.29 22.53 -9.89
C PRO A 195 -5.18 21.65 -10.48
N GLY A 196 -5.40 21.12 -11.69
CA GLY A 196 -4.34 20.47 -12.48
C GLY A 196 -4.03 19.01 -12.09
N LEU A 197 -4.70 18.46 -11.08
CA LEU A 197 -4.63 17.05 -10.69
C LEU A 197 -5.17 16.15 -11.80
N LYS A 198 -4.58 14.98 -11.99
CA LYS A 198 -5.03 13.99 -12.99
C LYS A 198 -5.33 12.68 -12.30
N LEU A 199 -6.52 12.13 -12.49
CA LEU A 199 -6.77 10.74 -12.07
C LEU A 199 -5.79 9.84 -12.83
N ASN A 200 -5.10 8.97 -12.11
CA ASN A 200 -4.11 8.10 -12.72
C ASN A 200 -4.80 7.08 -13.64
N THR A 201 -4.25 6.88 -14.84
CA THR A 201 -4.77 5.88 -15.77
C THR A 201 -4.40 4.46 -15.37
N TYR A 202 -3.36 4.30 -14.53
CA TYR A 202 -3.10 3.03 -13.87
C TYR A 202 -4.10 2.81 -12.75
N VAL A 203 -4.95 1.80 -12.90
CA VAL A 203 -6.02 1.43 -11.97
C VAL A 203 -5.73 0.15 -11.17
N GLY A 204 -4.58 -0.47 -11.45
CA GLY A 204 -4.15 -1.71 -10.81
C GLY A 204 -3.82 -2.81 -11.83
N GLY A 205 -3.89 -4.05 -11.36
CA GLY A 205 -3.68 -5.28 -12.12
C GLY A 205 -3.99 -6.48 -11.24
N ALA A 206 -3.59 -7.67 -11.66
CA ALA A 206 -4.04 -8.90 -11.01
C ALA A 206 -3.63 -9.03 -9.52
N TYR A 207 -2.65 -8.25 -9.06
CA TYR A 207 -2.15 -8.25 -7.68
C TYR A 207 -2.58 -7.04 -6.84
N GLN A 208 -3.25 -6.04 -7.42
CA GLN A 208 -3.80 -4.89 -6.67
C GLN A 208 -4.84 -4.12 -7.48
N GLN A 209 -5.84 -3.53 -6.81
CA GLN A 209 -6.58 -2.38 -7.33
C GLN A 209 -6.00 -1.10 -6.71
N THR A 210 -5.93 -0.01 -7.47
CA THR A 210 -5.49 1.29 -6.93
C THR A 210 -6.54 2.39 -7.08
N THR A 211 -6.59 3.27 -6.08
CA THR A 211 -7.15 4.62 -6.22
C THR A 211 -5.97 5.58 -6.23
N SER A 212 -5.71 6.25 -7.34
CA SER A 212 -4.49 7.05 -7.52
C SER A 212 -4.77 8.36 -8.27
N VAL A 213 -4.14 9.43 -7.81
CA VAL A 213 -4.14 10.74 -8.47
C VAL A 213 -2.70 11.22 -8.63
N LEU A 214 -2.39 11.72 -9.82
CA LEU A 214 -1.13 12.35 -10.16
C LEU A 214 -1.18 13.84 -9.84
N VAL A 215 -0.17 14.32 -9.12
CA VAL A 215 0.03 15.73 -8.78
C VAL A 215 1.41 16.16 -9.25
N ASP A 216 1.48 17.19 -10.10
CA ASP A 216 2.77 17.75 -10.50
C ASP A 216 3.51 18.28 -9.26
N THR A 217 4.82 18.00 -9.18
CA THR A 217 5.66 18.45 -8.06
C THR A 217 6.16 19.88 -8.27
N ASP A 218 6.67 20.53 -7.21
CA ASP A 218 7.54 21.68 -7.41
C ASP A 218 8.85 21.19 -8.05
N GLN A 219 9.05 21.54 -9.32
CA GLN A 219 10.20 21.09 -10.10
C GLN A 219 11.54 21.56 -9.52
N ARG A 220 11.54 22.55 -8.62
CA ARG A 220 12.75 23.01 -7.91
C ARG A 220 13.09 22.14 -6.71
N CYS A 221 12.15 21.34 -6.20
CA CYS A 221 12.33 20.55 -4.99
C CYS A 221 12.86 19.14 -5.27
N TYR A 222 13.82 19.10 -6.19
CA TYR A 222 14.68 17.97 -6.46
C TYR A 222 16.11 18.38 -6.13
N VAL A 223 16.91 17.47 -5.58
CA VAL A 223 18.28 17.71 -5.13
C VAL A 223 19.14 18.36 -6.22
N GLU A 224 18.95 17.97 -7.48
CA GLU A 224 19.73 18.48 -8.61
C GLU A 224 19.00 19.54 -9.45
N SER A 225 17.78 19.97 -9.07
CA SER A 225 16.99 21.00 -9.79
C SER A 225 16.65 22.23 -8.96
N GLY A 226 17.21 22.35 -7.76
CA GLY A 226 17.06 23.52 -6.89
C GLY A 226 17.27 23.18 -5.40
N GLY A 227 17.09 21.92 -5.03
CA GLY A 227 17.35 21.40 -3.70
C GLY A 227 16.39 21.91 -2.62
N CYS A 228 15.26 22.52 -3.00
CA CYS A 228 14.21 22.82 -2.02
C CYS A 228 13.53 21.55 -1.53
N PHE A 229 12.74 21.70 -0.47
CA PHE A 229 11.91 20.64 0.09
C PHE A 229 10.44 20.99 -0.11
N SER A 230 9.61 19.98 -0.36
CA SER A 230 8.15 20.11 -0.41
C SER A 230 7.51 19.13 0.59
N VAL A 231 6.36 19.53 1.12
CA VAL A 231 5.64 18.78 2.15
C VAL A 231 4.60 17.89 1.50
N TYR A 232 4.67 16.59 1.79
CA TYR A 232 3.75 15.57 1.31
C TYR A 232 3.18 14.76 2.48
N GLY A 233 1.92 14.35 2.40
CA GLY A 233 1.32 13.51 3.42
C GLY A 233 -0.03 12.92 3.05
N PHE A 234 -0.61 12.16 3.98
CA PHE A 234 -2.03 11.85 3.98
C PHE A 234 -2.60 11.93 5.39
N GLU A 235 -3.80 12.51 5.51
CA GLU A 235 -4.65 12.37 6.67
C GLU A 235 -5.68 11.28 6.39
N TYR A 236 -5.95 10.39 7.35
CA TYR A 236 -7.00 9.42 7.20
C TYR A 236 -7.82 9.18 8.45
N LYS A 237 -9.11 8.94 8.22
CA LYS A 237 -10.07 8.43 9.20
C LYS A 237 -10.49 7.04 8.75
N ARG A 238 -10.36 6.07 9.65
CA ARG A 238 -10.64 4.65 9.40
C ARG A 238 -12.14 4.37 9.22
N GLY A 239 -12.42 3.20 8.65
CA GLY A 239 -13.77 2.61 8.61
C GLY A 239 -14.52 2.91 7.32
N TYR A 240 -15.75 2.42 7.25
CA TYR A 240 -16.60 2.51 6.06
C TYR A 240 -17.03 3.96 5.74
N ASP A 241 -17.32 4.77 6.77
CA ASP A 241 -17.57 6.21 6.65
C ASP A 241 -16.28 7.04 6.76
N GLY A 242 -15.14 6.39 6.56
CA GLY A 242 -13.81 6.97 6.62
C GLY A 242 -13.49 7.88 5.43
N TYR A 243 -12.29 8.43 5.45
CA TYR A 243 -11.71 9.12 4.30
C TYR A 243 -10.19 9.04 4.33
N ILE A 244 -9.57 9.28 3.18
CA ILE A 244 -8.15 9.57 3.06
C ILE A 244 -8.02 10.88 2.27
N THR A 245 -7.31 11.86 2.82
CA THR A 245 -7.01 13.14 2.19
C THR A 245 -5.51 13.25 2.02
N TRP A 246 -5.03 13.28 0.78
CA TRP A 246 -3.62 13.47 0.49
C TRP A 246 -3.25 14.95 0.48
N VAL A 247 -1.98 15.24 0.78
CA VAL A 247 -1.39 16.57 0.85
C VAL A 247 -0.18 16.64 -0.08
N SER A 248 -0.14 17.66 -0.93
CA SER A 248 0.98 18.00 -1.82
C SER A 248 1.30 19.48 -1.68
N ASP A 249 2.58 19.84 -1.60
CA ASP A 249 3.02 21.22 -1.45
C ASP A 249 2.33 21.95 -0.26
N ASP A 250 2.28 21.25 0.88
CA ASP A 250 1.66 21.72 2.14
C ASP A 250 0.16 22.09 2.02
N LYS A 251 -0.52 21.61 0.97
CA LYS A 251 -1.94 21.84 0.70
C LYS A 251 -2.66 20.51 0.48
N PRO A 252 -3.90 20.35 0.96
CA PRO A 252 -4.73 19.21 0.59
C PRO A 252 -4.80 19.10 -0.94
N ALA A 253 -4.57 17.92 -1.50
CA ALA A 253 -4.57 17.66 -2.94
C ALA A 253 -5.90 17.06 -3.37
N TRP A 254 -6.25 15.88 -2.84
CA TRP A 254 -7.51 15.22 -3.13
C TRP A 254 -7.97 14.37 -1.95
N THR A 255 -9.21 13.91 -1.98
CA THR A 255 -9.81 13.06 -0.96
C THR A 255 -10.61 11.92 -1.58
N LEU A 256 -10.38 10.73 -1.03
CA LEU A 256 -11.21 9.55 -1.19
C LEU A 256 -12.13 9.42 0.02
N ARG A 257 -13.45 9.39 -0.17
CA ARG A 257 -14.40 8.92 0.85
C ARG A 257 -14.50 7.39 0.81
N GLY A 258 -14.70 6.76 1.97
CA GLY A 258 -14.81 5.29 2.07
C GLY A 258 -15.90 4.68 1.17
N ALA A 259 -16.99 5.41 0.90
CA ALA A 259 -18.03 5.00 -0.04
C ALA A 259 -17.54 4.83 -1.49
N GLY A 260 -16.38 5.39 -1.85
CA GLY A 260 -15.71 5.13 -3.13
C GLY A 260 -15.29 3.66 -3.29
N MET A 261 -15.03 2.98 -2.17
CA MET A 261 -14.70 1.55 -2.11
C MET A 261 -15.89 0.72 -1.58
N GLY A 262 -17.11 1.15 -1.91
CA GLY A 262 -18.36 0.46 -1.56
C GLY A 262 -18.46 -0.97 -2.11
N ALA A 263 -19.56 -1.63 -1.75
CA ALA A 263 -19.90 -2.96 -2.27
C ALA A 263 -20.05 -2.95 -3.79
N ASP A 264 -19.67 -4.04 -4.43
CA ASP A 264 -19.76 -4.20 -5.89
C ASP A 264 -20.45 -5.52 -6.22
N GLU A 265 -21.77 -5.45 -6.41
CA GLU A 265 -22.60 -6.60 -6.71
C GLU A 265 -22.22 -7.28 -8.04
N ARG A 266 -21.57 -6.57 -8.97
CA ARG A 266 -21.12 -7.13 -10.25
C ARG A 266 -20.14 -8.29 -10.04
N VAL A 267 -19.41 -8.26 -8.92
CA VAL A 267 -18.42 -9.27 -8.51
C VAL A 267 -18.72 -9.79 -7.10
N GLU A 268 -19.94 -9.60 -6.61
CA GLU A 268 -20.45 -10.12 -5.34
C GLU A 268 -19.57 -9.77 -4.11
N LEU A 269 -19.05 -8.54 -4.08
CA LEU A 269 -18.18 -8.05 -3.01
C LEU A 269 -18.89 -7.09 -2.07
N GLY A 270 -18.63 -7.21 -0.78
CA GLY A 270 -18.89 -6.17 0.21
C GLY A 270 -17.96 -4.95 0.09
N PRO A 271 -18.19 -3.92 0.93
CA PRO A 271 -17.38 -2.72 0.94
C PRO A 271 -16.01 -2.95 1.57
N ARG A 272 -15.02 -2.14 1.17
CA ARG A 272 -13.69 -2.08 1.77
C ARG A 272 -13.64 -0.87 2.70
N PRO A 273 -13.37 -1.03 4.01
CA PRO A 273 -13.20 0.12 4.88
C PRO A 273 -11.89 0.85 4.54
N VAL A 274 -11.84 2.15 4.81
CA VAL A 274 -10.56 2.86 4.92
C VAL A 274 -9.72 2.15 6.01
N PRO A 275 -8.43 1.85 5.78
CA PRO A 275 -7.64 0.92 6.57
C PRO A 275 -7.84 0.99 8.07
N MET A 276 -8.13 -0.16 8.68
CA MET A 276 -8.39 -0.27 10.12
C MET A 276 -7.14 -0.65 10.93
N GLU A 277 -6.16 -1.30 10.28
CA GLU A 277 -4.94 -1.83 10.86
C GLU A 277 -4.02 -0.74 11.46
N PRO A 278 -3.21 -1.06 12.50
CA PRO A 278 -2.07 -0.23 12.86
C PRO A 278 -1.06 -0.21 11.72
N MET A 279 -0.75 0.97 11.19
CA MET A 279 0.14 1.13 10.04
C MET A 279 1.51 1.62 10.49
N TYR A 280 2.56 1.11 9.86
CA TYR A 280 3.94 1.58 10.04
C TYR A 280 4.39 2.34 8.79
N MET A 281 5.40 3.21 8.94
CA MET A 281 5.91 4.07 7.87
C MET A 281 7.05 3.38 7.12
N ILE A 282 7.15 3.67 5.82
CA ILE A 282 8.19 3.20 4.92
C ILE A 282 8.69 4.38 4.07
N LEU A 283 10.01 4.44 3.92
CA LEU A 283 10.71 5.48 3.18
C LEU A 283 11.77 4.79 2.33
N ASN A 284 11.73 4.92 1.01
CA ASN A 284 12.71 4.28 0.13
C ASN A 284 13.07 5.09 -1.10
N LEU A 285 14.20 4.71 -1.69
CA LEU A 285 14.60 5.12 -3.03
C LEU A 285 14.98 3.88 -3.83
N GLY A 286 14.18 3.58 -4.85
CA GLY A 286 14.35 2.45 -5.75
C GLY A 286 14.50 2.87 -7.22
N ILE A 287 14.70 1.85 -8.05
CA ILE A 287 14.76 1.92 -9.51
C ILE A 287 14.28 0.56 -10.04
N SER A 288 13.32 0.56 -10.97
CA SER A 288 12.85 -0.67 -11.61
C SER A 288 12.07 -0.33 -12.88
N PRO A 289 12.22 -1.12 -13.96
CA PRO A 289 11.37 -0.97 -15.15
C PRO A 289 9.89 -1.20 -14.86
N ASN A 290 9.55 -1.86 -13.74
CA ASN A 290 8.15 -2.05 -13.32
C ASN A 290 7.49 -0.74 -12.85
N PHE A 291 8.28 0.28 -12.48
CA PHE A 291 7.79 1.60 -12.08
C PHE A 291 7.91 2.63 -13.22
N GLY A 292 8.11 2.17 -14.47
CA GLY A 292 8.21 3.04 -15.64
C GLY A 292 9.55 2.91 -16.37
N ALA A 293 9.66 3.63 -17.50
CA ALA A 293 10.88 3.68 -18.28
C ALA A 293 12.03 4.30 -17.46
N ILE A 294 13.28 3.98 -17.82
CA ILE A 294 14.48 4.47 -17.13
C ILE A 294 15.39 5.18 -18.13
N ASP A 295 15.76 6.43 -17.84
CA ASP A 295 16.69 7.24 -18.64
C ASP A 295 18.14 6.99 -18.17
N PHE A 296 18.68 5.79 -18.45
CA PHE A 296 20.03 5.42 -18.00
C PHE A 296 21.14 6.36 -18.52
N ASP A 297 20.91 7.04 -19.65
CA ASP A 297 21.88 7.95 -20.25
C ASP A 297 22.01 9.26 -19.46
N ASN A 298 20.92 9.71 -18.83
CA ASN A 298 20.89 10.99 -18.10
C ASN A 298 20.84 10.83 -16.57
N LEU A 299 20.59 9.63 -16.05
CA LEU A 299 20.63 9.37 -14.62
C LEU A 299 22.08 9.40 -14.08
N VAL A 300 22.28 10.20 -13.04
CA VAL A 300 23.56 10.31 -12.33
C VAL A 300 23.50 9.52 -11.03
N PHE A 301 24.50 8.66 -10.79
CA PHE A 301 24.65 7.90 -9.56
C PHE A 301 25.98 8.26 -8.85
N PRO A 302 26.03 8.27 -7.51
CA PRO A 302 24.91 8.04 -6.59
C PRO A 302 23.91 9.21 -6.60
N THR A 303 22.63 8.91 -6.42
CA THR A 303 21.56 9.91 -6.23
C THR A 303 20.87 9.71 -4.89
N THR A 304 20.43 10.79 -4.26
CA THR A 304 19.96 10.77 -2.87
C THR A 304 18.65 11.51 -2.72
N MET A 305 17.68 10.87 -2.06
CA MET A 305 16.48 11.51 -1.54
C MET A 305 16.76 12.04 -0.14
N LEU A 306 16.39 13.29 0.13
CA LEU A 306 16.55 13.92 1.44
C LEU A 306 15.20 14.05 2.12
N ILE A 307 15.14 13.70 3.41
CA ILE A 307 13.97 13.90 4.25
C ILE A 307 14.39 14.74 5.45
N ASP A 308 13.82 15.94 5.54
CA ASP A 308 14.10 16.89 6.62
C ASP A 308 13.43 16.46 7.93
N TRP A 309 12.15 16.11 7.84
CA TRP A 309 11.43 15.52 8.97
C TRP A 309 10.31 14.60 8.50
N VAL A 310 9.93 13.72 9.41
CA VAL A 310 8.71 12.91 9.35
C VAL A 310 7.92 13.16 10.62
N ARG A 311 6.61 13.36 10.49
CA ARG A 311 5.72 13.60 11.62
C ARG A 311 4.41 12.82 11.45
N VAL A 312 3.87 12.40 12.59
CA VAL A 312 2.53 11.82 12.69
C VAL A 312 1.74 12.61 13.72
N TYR A 313 0.56 13.08 13.33
CA TYR A 313 -0.36 13.80 14.20
C TYR A 313 -1.67 13.03 14.33
N GLN A 314 -2.30 13.08 15.49
CA GLN A 314 -3.61 12.49 15.74
C GLN A 314 -4.50 13.47 16.49
N PRO A 315 -5.83 13.44 16.26
CA PRO A 315 -6.78 14.18 17.07
C PRO A 315 -6.58 13.90 18.56
N ARG A 316 -6.82 14.90 19.41
CA ARG A 316 -6.54 14.82 20.86
C ARG A 316 -7.30 13.67 21.55
N ASP A 317 -8.48 13.37 21.06
CA ASP A 317 -9.45 12.39 21.56
C ASP A 317 -9.43 11.06 20.80
N ALA A 318 -8.59 10.92 19.76
CA ALA A 318 -8.48 9.72 18.93
C ALA A 318 -7.02 9.25 18.78
N ARG A 319 -6.24 9.35 19.86
CA ARG A 319 -4.84 8.89 19.87
C ARG A 319 -4.77 7.38 19.97
N ASN A 320 -4.12 6.77 19.00
CA ASN A 320 -3.78 5.35 19.02
C ASN A 320 -2.41 5.18 18.34
N ILE A 321 -1.39 5.07 19.19
CA ILE A 321 -0.01 4.80 18.81
C ILE A 321 0.38 3.45 19.39
N GLY A 322 1.04 2.63 18.59
CA GLY A 322 1.37 1.26 18.96
C GLY A 322 1.05 0.29 17.84
N CYS A 323 1.84 -0.77 17.76
CA CYS A 323 1.70 -1.79 16.74
C CYS A 323 0.80 -2.94 17.16
N ASP A 324 0.36 -2.97 18.43
CA ASP A 324 -0.47 -4.03 19.02
C ASP A 324 -1.68 -3.45 19.77
N PRO A 325 -2.56 -2.69 19.10
CA PRO A 325 -3.75 -2.13 19.73
C PRO A 325 -4.74 -3.24 20.14
N PRO A 326 -5.46 -3.12 21.28
CA PRO A 326 -6.36 -4.18 21.76
C PRO A 326 -7.48 -4.56 20.79
N ASP A 327 -7.95 -3.63 19.95
CA ASP A 327 -8.97 -3.86 18.93
C ASP A 327 -8.41 -4.39 17.60
N TYR A 328 -7.09 -4.35 17.40
CA TYR A 328 -6.39 -4.85 16.20
C TYR A 328 -5.01 -5.43 16.58
N PRO A 329 -4.94 -6.46 17.44
CA PRO A 329 -3.66 -7.00 17.93
C PRO A 329 -2.85 -7.61 16.78
N THR A 330 -1.52 -7.56 16.91
CA THR A 330 -0.56 -8.10 15.93
C THR A 330 0.59 -8.85 16.57
N ALA A 331 0.96 -8.55 17.82
CA ALA A 331 2.22 -8.97 18.39
C ALA A 331 2.33 -10.50 18.53
N GLU A 332 1.28 -11.15 19.06
CA GLU A 332 1.27 -12.59 19.24
C GLU A 332 1.39 -13.35 17.91
N TYR A 333 0.64 -12.92 16.89
CA TYR A 333 0.68 -13.53 15.57
C TYR A 333 2.06 -13.36 14.91
N ILE A 334 2.61 -12.14 14.93
CA ILE A 334 3.95 -11.87 14.38
C ILE A 334 5.01 -12.70 15.08
N ASN A 335 4.97 -12.81 16.41
CA ASN A 335 5.94 -13.59 17.17
C ASN A 335 5.81 -15.10 16.91
N THR A 336 4.59 -15.60 16.74
CA THR A 336 4.33 -17.00 16.41
C THR A 336 4.94 -17.39 15.06
N TYR A 337 4.88 -16.47 14.08
CA TYR A 337 5.36 -16.71 12.72
C TYR A 337 6.59 -15.86 12.36
N ILE A 338 7.45 -15.57 13.35
CA ILE A 338 8.50 -14.55 13.22
C ILE A 338 9.45 -14.78 12.04
N GLU A 339 9.66 -16.04 11.64
CA GLU A 339 10.52 -16.38 10.52
C GLU A 339 10.02 -15.76 9.20
N ALA A 340 8.70 -15.75 8.94
CA ALA A 340 8.12 -15.09 7.76
C ALA A 340 8.41 -13.59 7.70
N TYR A 341 8.68 -12.98 8.86
CA TYR A 341 9.00 -11.56 9.00
C TYR A 341 10.50 -11.29 9.06
N THR A 342 11.36 -12.31 9.19
CA THR A 342 12.82 -12.15 9.34
C THR A 342 13.64 -12.85 8.25
N ASN A 343 13.03 -13.72 7.46
CA ASN A 343 13.67 -14.42 6.35
C ASN A 343 13.11 -13.94 5.00
N ALA A 344 13.86 -13.07 4.32
CA ALA A 344 13.45 -12.50 3.03
C ALA A 344 13.50 -13.50 1.85
N ASN A 345 14.06 -14.70 2.05
CA ASN A 345 14.06 -15.75 1.02
C ASN A 345 12.72 -16.52 0.98
N LEU A 346 11.85 -16.35 1.99
CA LEU A 346 10.52 -16.94 2.00
C LEU A 346 9.57 -15.99 1.27
N THR A 347 9.12 -16.39 0.09
CA THR A 347 8.27 -15.54 -0.77
C THR A 347 6.80 -15.88 -0.69
N THR A 348 6.46 -17.13 -0.35
CA THR A 348 5.07 -17.60 -0.19
C THR A 348 4.85 -18.24 1.18
N TRP A 349 3.61 -18.19 1.68
CA TRP A 349 3.24 -18.74 2.99
C TRP A 349 3.26 -20.27 3.01
N VAL A 350 2.79 -20.89 1.93
CA VAL A 350 2.68 -22.36 1.84
C VAL A 350 3.93 -22.95 1.20
N ASP A 351 4.30 -22.50 -0.01
CA ASP A 351 5.34 -23.19 -0.79
C ASP A 351 6.75 -22.95 -0.24
N ASP A 352 7.06 -21.77 0.26
CA ASP A 352 8.37 -21.50 0.85
C ASP A 352 8.37 -21.69 2.37
N TYR A 353 7.42 -21.06 3.08
CA TYR A 353 7.39 -21.06 4.55
C TYR A 353 6.77 -22.31 5.17
N LYS A 354 6.12 -23.17 4.37
CA LYS A 354 5.57 -24.47 4.80
C LYS A 354 4.51 -24.37 5.89
N GLN A 355 3.80 -23.24 5.97
CA GLN A 355 2.65 -23.08 6.86
C GLN A 355 1.35 -23.42 6.13
N VAL A 356 0.28 -23.61 6.90
CA VAL A 356 -1.07 -23.87 6.39
C VAL A 356 -1.85 -22.56 6.36
N ILE A 357 -2.68 -22.37 5.33
CA ILE A 357 -3.64 -21.26 5.26
C ILE A 357 -4.81 -21.58 6.19
N PRO A 358 -5.23 -20.66 7.08
CA PRO A 358 -6.42 -20.83 7.90
C PRO A 358 -7.63 -21.21 7.06
N LYS A 359 -8.38 -22.23 7.48
CA LYS A 359 -9.58 -22.67 6.76
C LYS A 359 -10.61 -21.55 6.60
N ASN A 360 -11.30 -21.53 5.47
CA ASN A 360 -12.34 -20.58 5.12
C ASN A 360 -13.71 -21.27 5.07
N ARG A 361 -14.67 -20.78 5.86
CA ARG A 361 -16.00 -21.40 6.00
C ARG A 361 -16.83 -21.46 4.72
N LEU A 362 -16.49 -20.69 3.69
CA LEU A 362 -17.17 -20.73 2.40
C LEU A 362 -16.83 -21.97 1.58
N VAL A 363 -15.69 -22.62 1.85
CA VAL A 363 -15.18 -23.75 1.04
C VAL A 363 -14.78 -24.97 1.86
N ASP A 364 -14.44 -24.80 3.14
CA ASP A 364 -13.90 -25.87 3.99
C ASP A 364 -14.92 -26.53 4.93
N ASN A 365 -16.22 -26.19 4.80
CA ASN A 365 -17.34 -26.80 5.54
C ASN A 365 -17.15 -26.82 7.08
N CYS A 366 -16.61 -25.74 7.65
CA CYS A 366 -16.50 -25.59 9.10
C CYS A 366 -17.76 -24.94 9.70
N THR A 367 -18.00 -25.21 10.99
CA THR A 367 -19.17 -24.72 11.76
C THR A 367 -18.85 -23.46 12.54
#